data_AF-A0AAD4V7T6-F1
#
_entry.id   AF-A0AAD4V7T6-F1
#
_cell.length_a   1.000
_cell.length_b   1.000
_cell.length_c   1.000
_cell.angle_alpha   90.00
_cell.angle_beta   90.00
_cell.angle_gamma   90.00
#
_symmetry.space_group_name_H-M   'P 1'
#
loop_
_entity.id
_entity.type
_entity.pdbx_description
1 polymer ?
#
loop_
_entity_poly.entity_id
_entity_poly.type
_entity_poly.pdbx_seq_one_letter_code
_entity_poly.pdbx_strand_id
1 'polypeptide(L)'
;MTASWLHRKGCSGYLAHVIDTRDNGLLLEDTPVVREFPDVFPKDLPGLPHEREIEFTIELVPGTNPISQTPYRMTPAELRKLKTQLEELVDKDFIRPSFSSWGYQFCL
;
A
#
# COMPACT_ATOMS: atom_id res chain seq x y z
N MET A 1 -49.63 -8.42 3.90
CA MET A 1 -49.82 -8.88 2.50
C MET A 1 -48.54 -9.58 2.10
N THR A 2 -48.57 -10.91 1.95
CA THR A 2 -47.38 -11.73 1.68
C THR A 2 -47.24 -12.01 0.18
N ALA A 3 -46.01 -12.07 -0.33
CA ALA A 3 -45.71 -12.29 -1.76
C ALA A 3 -46.35 -13.57 -2.34
N SER A 4 -46.57 -14.59 -1.49
CA SER A 4 -47.25 -15.84 -1.84
C SER A 4 -48.72 -15.66 -2.25
N TRP A 5 -49.40 -14.62 -1.76
CA TRP A 5 -50.79 -14.33 -2.11
C TRP A 5 -50.96 -13.75 -3.53
N LEU A 6 -49.97 -12.98 -3.99
CA LEU A 6 -49.95 -12.35 -5.32
C LEU A 6 -49.74 -13.35 -6.47
N HIS A 7 -48.96 -14.42 -6.23
CA HIS A 7 -48.77 -15.51 -7.20
C HIS A 7 -50.08 -16.28 -7.48
N ARG A 8 -50.94 -16.42 -6.46
CA ARG A 8 -52.20 -17.16 -6.55
C ARG A 8 -53.29 -16.43 -7.34
N LYS A 9 -53.09 -15.13 -7.62
CA LYS A 9 -54.02 -14.25 -8.37
C LYS A 9 -53.59 -14.02 -9.83
N GLY A 10 -52.49 -14.63 -10.28
CA GLY A 10 -52.00 -14.48 -11.66
C GLY A 10 -51.48 -13.08 -11.99
N CYS A 11 -51.02 -12.32 -10.99
CA CYS A 11 -50.51 -10.97 -11.20
C CYS A 11 -49.10 -10.99 -11.81
N SER A 12 -48.87 -10.17 -12.84
CA SER A 12 -47.55 -9.95 -13.42
C SER A 12 -46.67 -9.14 -12.48
N GLY A 13 -45.53 -9.72 -12.06
CA GLY A 13 -44.49 -9.01 -11.32
C GLY A 13 -43.39 -8.55 -12.27
N TYR A 14 -42.89 -7.33 -12.07
CA TYR A 14 -41.74 -6.82 -12.79
C TYR A 14 -40.56 -6.74 -11.83
N LEU A 15 -39.42 -7.29 -12.25
CA LEU A 15 -38.16 -7.11 -11.54
C LEU A 15 -37.50 -5.85 -12.08
N ALA A 16 -37.40 -4.82 -11.25
CA ALA A 16 -36.59 -3.65 -11.55
C ALA A 16 -35.22 -3.82 -10.87
N HIS A 17 -34.16 -3.71 -11.65
CA HIS A 17 -32.79 -3.65 -11.15
C HIS A 17 -32.28 -2.23 -11.33
N VAL A 18 -31.89 -1.59 -10.22
CA VAL A 18 -31.29 -0.25 -10.24
C VAL A 18 -29.77 -0.44 -10.14
N ILE A 19 -29.06 -0.05 -11.21
CA ILE A 19 -27.60 0.07 -11.20
C ILE A 19 -27.32 1.53 -10.90
N ASP A 20 -26.63 1.82 -9.79
CA ASP A 20 -26.15 3.18 -9.55
C ASP A 20 -24.96 3.45 -10.48
N THR A 21 -25.20 4.21 -11.55
CA THR A 21 -24.16 4.63 -12.50
C THR A 21 -23.35 5.82 -11.98
N ARG A 22 -23.67 6.36 -10.80
CA ARG A 22 -22.89 7.41 -10.12
C ARG A 22 -21.70 6.83 -9.37
N ASP A 23 -21.68 5.52 -9.16
CA ASP A 23 -20.50 4.77 -8.77
C ASP A 23 -19.76 4.24 -10.00
N ASN A 24 -19.67 5.05 -11.05
CA ASN A 24 -18.46 5.02 -11.87
C ASN A 24 -17.38 5.61 -10.96
N GLY A 25 -16.81 4.76 -10.10
CA GLY A 25 -15.76 5.15 -9.17
C GLY A 25 -14.76 6.02 -9.91
N LEU A 26 -14.70 7.30 -9.54
CA LEU A 26 -13.81 8.27 -10.17
C LEU A 26 -12.43 7.66 -10.14
N LEU A 27 -11.92 7.28 -11.30
CA LEU A 27 -10.61 6.66 -11.38
C LEU A 27 -9.61 7.76 -10.97
N LEU A 28 -8.54 7.39 -10.25
CA LEU A 28 -7.48 8.35 -9.91
C LEU A 28 -7.00 9.07 -11.18
N GLU A 29 -6.98 8.31 -12.28
CA GLU A 29 -6.71 8.69 -13.65
C GLU A 29 -7.66 9.75 -14.23
N ASP A 30 -8.83 9.99 -13.65
CA ASP A 30 -9.76 11.04 -14.08
C ASP A 30 -9.41 12.41 -13.46
N THR A 31 -8.54 12.43 -12.44
CA THR A 31 -8.09 13.67 -11.78
C THR A 31 -7.18 14.45 -12.73
N PRO A 32 -7.50 15.72 -13.08
CA PRO A 32 -6.73 16.51 -14.05
C PRO A 32 -5.23 16.57 -13.75
N VAL A 33 -4.87 16.72 -12.47
CA VAL A 33 -3.46 16.79 -12.01
C VAL A 33 -2.72 15.46 -12.24
N VAL A 34 -3.37 14.32 -12.05
CA VAL A 34 -2.76 13.00 -12.25
C VAL A 34 -2.52 12.74 -13.74
N ARG A 35 -3.43 13.22 -14.59
CA ARG A 35 -3.29 13.15 -16.06
C ARG A 35 -2.20 14.07 -16.59
N GLU A 36 -2.00 15.21 -15.94
CA GLU A 36 -0.98 16.20 -16.32
C GLU A 36 0.44 15.72 -15.95
N PHE A 37 0.58 14.97 -14.85
CA PHE A 37 1.87 14.47 -14.35
C PHE A 37 1.90 12.94 -14.20
N PRO A 38 1.79 12.18 -15.31
CA PRO A 38 1.75 10.72 -15.25
C PRO A 38 3.07 10.10 -14.75
N ASP A 39 4.18 10.83 -14.88
CA ASP A 39 5.52 10.49 -14.40
C ASP A 39 5.69 10.66 -12.88
N VAL A 40 4.92 11.57 -12.27
CA VAL A 40 4.91 11.81 -10.82
C VAL A 40 4.05 10.80 -10.07
N PHE A 41 3.02 10.26 -10.72
CA PHE A 41 2.09 9.27 -10.16
C PHE A 41 2.15 7.91 -10.88
N PRO A 42 3.33 7.28 -11.00
CA PRO A 42 3.42 5.96 -11.61
C PRO A 42 2.77 4.90 -10.70
N LYS A 43 2.26 3.83 -11.30
CA LYS A 43 1.66 2.71 -10.55
C LYS A 43 2.66 2.01 -9.61
N ASP A 44 3.92 1.99 -10.01
CA ASP A 44 5.06 1.50 -9.23
C ASP A 44 6.17 2.55 -9.24
N LEU A 45 6.90 2.66 -8.13
CA LEU A 45 8.04 3.56 -8.03
C LEU A 45 9.16 3.11 -8.99
N PRO A 46 9.82 4.04 -9.71
CA PRO A 46 10.82 3.73 -10.74
C PRO A 46 12.17 3.21 -10.21
N GLY A 47 12.23 2.75 -8.97
CA GLY A 47 13.47 2.42 -8.26
C GLY A 47 14.01 3.59 -7.45
N LEU A 48 15.22 3.43 -6.90
CA LEU A 48 15.88 4.49 -6.13
C LEU A 48 15.98 5.78 -6.97
N PRO A 49 15.82 6.96 -6.36
CA PRO A 49 16.07 8.20 -7.07
C PRO A 49 17.49 8.17 -7.64
N HIS A 50 17.67 8.68 -8.86
CA HIS A 50 18.98 8.85 -9.45
C HIS A 50 19.93 9.56 -8.47
N GLU A 51 21.22 9.27 -8.61
CA GLU A 51 22.29 9.87 -7.82
C GLU A 51 22.08 11.38 -7.72
N ARG A 52 21.75 11.83 -6.51
CA ARG A 52 21.54 13.24 -6.24
C ARG A 52 22.92 13.87 -6.10
N GLU A 53 23.10 15.09 -6.61
CA GLU A 53 24.35 15.85 -6.42
C GLU A 53 24.67 16.10 -4.93
N ILE A 54 23.68 15.94 -4.05
CA ILE A 54 23.78 16.15 -2.61
C ILE A 54 23.65 14.81 -1.90
N GLU A 55 24.70 14.42 -1.17
CA GLU A 55 24.66 13.30 -0.24
C GLU A 55 23.91 13.70 1.03
N PHE A 56 22.92 12.90 1.43
CA PHE A 56 22.18 13.11 2.66
C PHE A 56 22.92 12.45 3.82
N THR A 57 23.64 13.25 4.61
CA THR A 57 24.29 12.78 5.84
C THR A 57 23.39 13.01 7.05
N ILE A 58 23.25 12.00 7.91
CA ILE A 58 22.59 12.13 9.22
C ILE A 58 23.67 12.51 10.24
N GLU A 59 23.71 13.78 10.61
CA GLU A 59 24.62 14.25 11.68
C GLU A 59 24.11 13.77 13.05
N LEU A 60 25.00 13.14 13.82
CA LEU A 60 24.69 12.71 15.17
C LEU A 60 25.19 13.74 16.18
N VAL A 61 24.43 13.93 17.26
CA VAL A 61 24.89 14.73 18.39
C VAL A 61 26.14 14.07 18.99
N PRO A 62 27.22 14.82 19.28
CA PRO A 62 28.43 14.26 19.88
C PRO A 62 28.12 13.45 21.14
N GLY A 63 28.65 12.23 21.23
CA GLY A 63 28.39 11.31 22.34
C GLY A 63 27.18 10.39 22.17
N THR A 64 26.48 10.44 21.03
CA THR A 64 25.40 9.49 20.73
C THR A 64 25.97 8.09 20.46
N ASN A 65 25.54 7.12 21.25
CA ASN A 65 25.87 5.71 21.05
C ASN A 65 24.81 5.01 20.18
N PRO A 66 25.18 3.97 19.40
CA PRO A 66 24.23 3.18 18.65
C PRO A 66 23.16 2.55 19.55
N ILE A 67 21.92 2.58 19.07
CA ILE A 67 20.78 1.93 19.73
C ILE A 67 20.47 0.65 18.96
N SER A 68 20.38 -0.47 19.67
CA SER A 68 19.92 -1.75 19.12
C SER A 68 18.75 -2.27 19.93
N GLN A 69 17.55 -2.22 19.36
CA GLN A 69 16.32 -2.71 19.96
C GLN A 69 15.94 -4.06 19.37
N THR A 70 15.46 -4.96 20.24
CA THR A 70 14.93 -6.26 19.81
C THR A 70 13.66 -6.09 18.97
N PRO A 71 13.45 -6.91 17.93
CA PRO A 71 12.24 -6.84 17.13
C PRO A 71 10.96 -7.07 17.93
N TYR A 72 9.87 -6.43 17.51
CA TYR A 72 8.57 -6.63 18.14
C TYR A 72 8.04 -8.06 17.85
N ARG A 73 7.29 -8.61 18.80
CA ARG A 73 6.67 -9.94 18.63
C ARG A 73 5.50 -9.85 17.67
N MET A 74 5.64 -10.52 16.53
CA MET A 74 4.60 -10.60 15.49
C MET A 74 4.05 -12.02 15.39
N THR A 75 2.79 -12.11 15.01
CA THR A 75 2.17 -13.39 14.66
C THR A 75 2.82 -13.98 13.40
N PRO A 76 2.72 -15.30 13.16
CA PRO A 76 3.27 -15.91 11.95
C PRO A 76 2.73 -15.31 10.64
N ALA A 77 1.48 -14.83 10.64
CA ALA A 77 0.86 -14.20 9.48
C ALA A 77 1.47 -12.82 9.16
N GLU A 78 1.72 -12.02 10.20
CA GLU A 78 2.39 -10.72 10.08
C GLU A 78 3.84 -10.87 9.65
N LEU A 79 4.57 -11.82 10.24
CA LEU A 79 5.95 -12.12 9.84
C LEU A 79 6.06 -12.52 8.36
N ARG A 80 5.12 -13.34 7.88
CA ARG A 80 5.08 -13.73 6.46
C ARG A 80 4.85 -12.51 5.57
N LYS A 81 3.91 -11.64 5.94
CA LYS A 81 3.62 -10.41 5.19
C LYS A 81 4.83 -9.47 5.17
N LEU A 82 5.45 -9.25 6.33
CA LEU A 82 6.66 -8.44 6.44
C LEU A 82 7.78 -8.98 5.56
N LYS A 83 8.00 -10.29 5.58
CA LYS A 83 9.01 -10.93 4.74
C LYS A 83 8.75 -10.68 3.25
N THR A 84 7.51 -10.86 2.78
CA THR A 84 7.16 -10.57 1.38
C THR A 84 7.42 -9.10 1.02
N GLN A 85 7.09 -8.16 1.90
CA GLN A 85 7.37 -6.73 1.65
C GLN A 85 8.88 -6.43 1.62
N LEU A 86 9.68 -7.08 2.48
CA LEU A 86 11.13 -6.92 2.47
C LEU A 86 11.75 -7.49 1.19
N GLU A 87 11.28 -8.65 0.72
CA GLU A 87 11.72 -9.26 -0.55
C GLU A 87 11.43 -8.32 -1.72
N GLU A 88 10.21 -7.77 -1.81
CA GLU A 88 9.85 -6.80 -2.84
C GLU A 88 10.74 -5.54 -2.82
N LEU A 89 11.13 -5.06 -1.63
CA LEU A 89 12.00 -3.88 -1.49
C LEU A 89 13.45 -4.18 -1.86
N VAL A 90 13.94 -5.39 -1.58
CA VAL A 90 15.27 -5.85 -2.01
C VAL A 90 15.31 -6.02 -3.52
N ASP A 91 14.27 -6.63 -4.11
CA ASP A 91 14.17 -6.84 -5.56
C ASP A 91 14.09 -5.51 -6.34
N LYS A 92 13.55 -4.46 -5.71
CA LYS A 92 13.52 -3.09 -6.26
C LYS A 92 14.79 -2.27 -5.95
N ASP A 93 15.82 -2.90 -5.36
CA ASP A 93 17.08 -2.27 -4.93
C ASP A 93 16.90 -1.10 -3.94
N PHE A 94 15.75 -1.00 -3.27
CA PHE A 94 15.48 0.09 -2.32
C PHE A 94 16.22 -0.10 -1.00
N ILE A 95 16.47 -1.35 -0.61
CA ILE A 95 17.18 -1.72 0.61
C ILE A 95 18.18 -2.83 0.32
N ARG A 96 19.16 -2.98 1.20
CA ARG A 96 20.14 -4.08 1.16
C ARG A 96 20.42 -4.60 2.56
N PRO A 97 20.80 -5.88 2.72
CA PRO A 97 21.31 -6.39 3.99
C PRO A 97 22.47 -5.53 4.52
N SER A 98 22.51 -5.29 5.82
CA SER A 98 23.56 -4.51 6.47
C SER A 98 23.96 -5.09 7.81
N PHE A 99 25.19 -4.82 8.24
CA PHE A 99 25.73 -5.22 9.54
C PHE A 99 25.95 -3.97 10.41
N SER A 100 24.85 -3.28 10.74
CA SER A 100 24.89 -2.06 11.55
C SER A 100 24.86 -2.36 13.04
N SER A 101 25.58 -1.57 13.84
CA SER A 101 25.41 -1.54 15.30
C SER A 101 24.10 -0.88 15.72
N TRP A 102 23.44 -0.19 14.80
CA TRP A 102 22.11 0.39 14.97
C TRP A 102 21.06 -0.63 14.56
N GLY A 103 20.12 -0.90 15.47
CA GLY A 103 18.99 -1.79 15.24
C GLY A 103 17.71 -1.17 15.78
N TYR A 104 16.65 -1.20 14.98
CA TYR A 104 15.32 -0.77 15.40
C TYR A 104 14.32 -1.92 15.24
N GLN A 105 13.07 -1.66 15.59
CA GLN A 105 11.97 -2.62 15.79
C GLN A 105 11.76 -3.73 14.73
N PHE A 106 12.38 -3.64 13.55
CA PHE A 106 12.27 -4.59 12.45
C PHE A 106 13.63 -5.13 11.93
N CYS A 107 14.72 -4.97 12.69
CA CYS A 107 16.01 -5.59 12.32
C CYS A 107 15.96 -7.11 12.49
N LEU A 108 15.79 -7.82 11.37
CA LEU A 108 15.81 -9.28 11.26
C LEU A 108 17.24 -9.81 10.99
#